data_AF-A0A7J2KB36-F1
#
_entry.id   AF-A0A7J2KB36-F1
#
_cell.length_a   1.000
_cell.length_b   1.000
_cell.length_c   1.000
_cell.angle_alpha   90.00
_cell.angle_beta   90.00
_cell.angle_gamma   90.00
#
_symmetry.space_group_name_H-M   'P 1'
#
loop_
_entity.id
_entity.type
_entity.pdbx_description
1 polymer ?
#
loop_
_entity_poly.entity_id
_entity_poly.type
_entity_poly.pdbx_seq_one_letter_code
_entity_poly.pdbx_strand_id
1 'polypeptide(L)'
;LVDNEWRIIYSSEYREMKDRIIRRGERYQPPPQPPNIEELSIDNAMKLLSKGKDIVRGMVRGWGLPGEFAEEVLARLGIDKNKKPDEINMEIIEKILDTAKEIIRNISSGNIEAHHVEVNERVETVLPYKPQSFRNAKLIPFPSFNKALDEYFIRIEREERAFKEKREIEELESRIKASIENQKKLIEEYERKAREYKAIADKLSMKYVELEEILNCINDVIDKGAWNQLSKCKGVIEYNRRGGIIKVKVNDLIVTVKPRQKPYDVIKTFYDESKNYKRKAEKAKEALRDLEQRLKELVEKAVKLELKSKARIKRREWYEKYHWLITSNGFLVIGGRNIDQNESIVRKLLEPSDVFMHADIHGAPVVVIKTNGKTPTQEDLEEAAVIAGCYSKAWKQGLGYVEVYWVKGEQVSKSPPSGEYLPKGSFMVYGKRNYIRIELQLAIGVEILKDGTPRVIAGPPNLIEKRARYSAILIPGDQDPSKIAKKLKEYWIKRAVEEEKPIIETLTIDDIRERIPGRSRVIKLKP
;
A
#
# COMPACT_ATOMS: atom_id res chain seq x y z
N LEU A 1 -4.43 -27.50 19.30
CA LEU A 1 -3.59 -28.04 20.39
C LEU A 1 -4.33 -29.19 21.04
N VAL A 2 -3.66 -30.33 21.21
CA VAL A 2 -4.23 -31.53 21.84
C VAL A 2 -3.39 -31.95 23.05
N ASP A 3 -3.99 -32.69 23.98
CA ASP A 3 -3.25 -33.38 25.05
C ASP A 3 -2.70 -34.73 24.58
N ASN A 4 -2.07 -35.47 25.49
CA ASN A 4 -1.50 -36.79 25.23
C ASN A 4 -2.57 -37.85 24.88
N GLU A 5 -3.84 -37.61 25.20
CA GLU A 5 -4.97 -38.47 24.83
C GLU A 5 -5.60 -38.05 23.49
N TRP A 6 -4.96 -37.13 22.76
CA TRP A 6 -5.48 -36.51 21.54
C TRP A 6 -6.77 -35.70 21.74
N ARG A 7 -7.09 -35.27 22.97
CA ARG A 7 -8.24 -34.38 23.21
C ARG A 7 -7.86 -32.94 22.94
N ILE A 8 -8.75 -32.20 22.29
CA ILE A 8 -8.52 -30.81 21.91
C ILE A 8 -8.53 -29.95 23.17
N ILE A 9 -7.38 -29.37 23.52
CA ILE A 9 -7.26 -28.40 24.62
C ILE A 9 -7.64 -26.99 24.12
N TYR A 10 -7.22 -26.68 22.89
CA TYR A 10 -7.42 -25.37 22.27
C TYR A 10 -7.54 -25.52 20.75
N SER A 11 -8.44 -24.73 20.15
CA SER A 11 -8.56 -24.56 18.71
C SER A 11 -8.72 -23.08 18.41
N SER A 12 -8.12 -22.62 17.30
CA SER A 12 -8.33 -21.26 16.78
C SER A 12 -9.75 -21.08 16.25
N GLU A 13 -10.39 -22.16 15.79
CA GLU A 13 -11.77 -22.16 15.31
C GLU A 13 -12.55 -23.38 15.81
N TYR A 14 -13.82 -23.18 16.12
CA TYR A 14 -14.75 -24.26 16.46
C TYR A 14 -15.54 -24.66 15.22
N ARG A 15 -15.54 -25.95 14.87
CA ARG A 15 -16.28 -26.47 13.72
C ARG A 15 -16.80 -27.88 13.98
N GLU A 16 -18.00 -28.14 13.50
CA GLU A 16 -18.61 -29.47 13.44
C GLU A 16 -18.81 -29.83 11.97
N MET A 17 -18.23 -30.94 11.54
CA MET A 17 -18.27 -31.42 10.16
C MET A 17 -18.70 -32.88 10.15
N LYS A 18 -19.13 -33.36 8.97
CA LYS A 18 -19.55 -34.76 8.79
C LYS A 18 -18.51 -35.77 9.28
N ASP A 19 -17.24 -35.50 9.00
CA ASP A 19 -16.16 -36.47 9.25
C ASP A 19 -15.38 -36.21 10.56
N ARG A 20 -15.52 -35.02 11.18
CA ARG A 20 -14.81 -34.68 12.43
C ARG A 20 -15.42 -33.49 13.17
N ILE A 21 -15.23 -33.47 14.48
CA ILE A 21 -15.61 -32.36 15.37
C ILE A 21 -14.34 -31.70 15.91
N ILE A 22 -14.22 -30.38 15.75
CA ILE A 22 -13.12 -29.58 16.26
C ILE A 22 -13.68 -28.68 17.37
N ARG A 23 -13.66 -29.19 18.60
CA ARG A 23 -14.13 -28.49 19.79
C ARG A 23 -13.33 -28.92 21.01
N ARG A 24 -13.12 -28.00 21.95
CA ARG A 24 -12.41 -28.28 23.21
C ARG A 24 -13.06 -29.44 23.96
N GLY A 25 -12.26 -30.40 24.41
CA GLY A 25 -12.67 -31.62 25.12
C GLY A 25 -12.93 -32.83 24.20
N GLU A 26 -13.20 -32.59 22.92
CA GLU A 26 -13.40 -33.66 21.94
C GLU A 26 -12.08 -34.31 21.52
N ARG A 27 -12.14 -35.58 21.15
CA ARG A 27 -10.98 -36.30 20.60
C ARG A 27 -10.72 -35.83 19.16
N TYR A 28 -9.52 -35.31 18.92
CA TYR A 28 -9.09 -34.86 17.60
C TYR A 28 -9.02 -36.02 16.61
N GLN A 29 -9.48 -35.76 15.39
CA GLN A 29 -9.30 -36.65 14.25
C GLN A 29 -8.72 -35.84 13.07
N PRO A 30 -7.69 -36.38 12.37
CA PRO A 30 -7.17 -35.74 11.17
C PRO A 30 -8.26 -35.66 10.09
N PRO A 31 -8.15 -34.71 9.14
CA PRO A 31 -9.07 -34.70 8.01
C PRO A 31 -8.90 -35.98 7.17
N PRO A 32 -9.92 -36.38 6.40
CA PRO A 32 -9.78 -37.44 5.40
C PRO A 32 -8.54 -37.17 4.52
N GLN A 33 -7.62 -38.13 4.47
CA GLN A 33 -6.36 -37.96 3.74
C GLN A 33 -6.55 -38.33 2.26
N PRO A 34 -6.00 -37.53 1.33
CA PRO A 34 -5.88 -37.97 -0.06
C PRO A 34 -4.96 -39.19 -0.17
N PRO A 35 -5.00 -39.94 -1.29
CA PRO A 35 -4.07 -41.03 -1.52
C PRO A 35 -2.61 -40.54 -1.53
N ASN A 36 -1.70 -41.35 -0.99
CA ASN A 36 -0.27 -41.08 -1.07
C ASN A 36 0.22 -41.33 -2.50
N ILE A 37 0.70 -40.28 -3.19
CA ILE A 37 1.21 -40.36 -4.56
C ILE A 37 2.37 -41.34 -4.69
N GLU A 38 3.23 -41.45 -3.68
CA GLU A 38 4.39 -42.35 -3.75
C GLU A 38 3.98 -43.83 -3.80
N GLU A 39 2.84 -44.16 -3.21
CA GLU A 39 2.29 -45.52 -3.09
C GLU A 39 1.14 -45.80 -4.07
N LEU A 40 0.71 -44.80 -4.84
CA LEU A 40 -0.45 -44.92 -5.72
C LEU A 40 -0.14 -45.84 -6.92
N SER A 41 -0.86 -46.97 -7.02
CA SER A 41 -0.76 -47.88 -8.17
C SER A 41 -1.38 -47.28 -9.43
N ILE A 42 -0.90 -47.69 -10.61
CA ILE A 42 -1.37 -47.19 -11.91
C ILE A 42 -2.88 -47.40 -12.09
N ASP A 43 -3.40 -48.58 -11.75
CA ASP A 43 -4.83 -48.90 -11.86
C ASP A 43 -5.70 -47.97 -10.99
N ASN A 44 -5.27 -47.73 -9.76
CA ASN A 44 -5.96 -46.84 -8.83
C ASN A 44 -5.83 -45.38 -9.27
N ALA A 45 -4.66 -44.97 -9.77
CA ALA A 45 -4.43 -43.64 -10.32
C ALA A 45 -5.40 -43.36 -11.48
N MET A 46 -5.52 -44.30 -12.42
CA MET A 46 -6.42 -44.20 -13.56
C MET A 46 -7.89 -44.10 -13.14
N LYS A 47 -8.33 -44.98 -12.21
CA LYS A 47 -9.69 -44.96 -11.66
C LYS A 47 -10.01 -43.66 -10.93
N LEU A 48 -9.06 -43.07 -10.23
CA LEU A 48 -9.27 -41.82 -9.50
C LEU A 48 -9.25 -40.60 -10.43
N LEU A 49 -8.47 -40.65 -11.51
CA LEU A 49 -8.36 -39.58 -12.49
C LEU A 49 -9.69 -39.29 -13.21
N SER A 50 -10.49 -40.33 -13.46
CA SER A 50 -11.81 -40.21 -14.11
C SER A 50 -12.86 -39.43 -13.29
N LYS A 51 -12.58 -39.12 -12.01
CA LYS A 51 -13.41 -38.22 -11.20
C LYS A 51 -13.37 -36.75 -11.68
N GLY A 52 -12.41 -36.40 -12.53
CA GLY A 52 -12.24 -35.08 -13.12
C GLY A 52 -12.90 -34.91 -14.49
N LYS A 53 -13.22 -33.66 -14.86
CA LYS A 53 -13.65 -33.33 -16.24
C LYS A 53 -12.49 -33.33 -17.24
N ASP A 54 -11.28 -33.08 -16.74
CA ASP A 54 -10.01 -32.99 -17.45
C ASP A 54 -8.92 -33.58 -16.54
N ILE A 55 -7.72 -33.82 -17.08
CA ILE A 55 -6.60 -34.44 -16.35
C ILE A 55 -6.28 -33.66 -15.07
N VAL A 56 -6.18 -32.33 -15.13
CA VAL A 56 -5.83 -31.50 -13.98
C VAL A 56 -6.86 -31.66 -12.86
N ARG A 57 -8.15 -31.50 -13.17
CA ARG A 57 -9.22 -31.69 -12.17
C ARG A 57 -9.28 -33.13 -11.67
N GLY A 58 -8.88 -34.09 -12.49
CA GLY A 58 -8.72 -35.50 -12.11
C GLY A 58 -7.61 -35.68 -11.08
N MET A 59 -6.43 -35.11 -11.30
CA MET A 59 -5.30 -35.16 -10.36
C MET A 59 -5.63 -34.42 -9.06
N VAL A 60 -6.34 -33.29 -9.12
CA VAL A 60 -6.73 -32.51 -7.93
C VAL A 60 -7.77 -33.26 -7.10
N ARG A 61 -8.88 -33.72 -7.70
CA ARG A 61 -9.99 -34.35 -6.96
C ARG A 61 -9.74 -35.82 -6.66
N GLY A 62 -9.07 -36.52 -7.57
CA GLY A 62 -8.78 -37.94 -7.48
C GLY A 62 -7.56 -38.22 -6.63
N TRP A 63 -6.45 -37.54 -6.93
CA TRP A 63 -5.17 -37.79 -6.27
C TRP A 63 -4.86 -36.80 -5.13
N GLY A 64 -5.64 -35.73 -4.98
CA GLY A 64 -5.46 -34.75 -3.91
C GLY A 64 -4.28 -33.80 -4.12
N LEU A 65 -3.77 -33.68 -5.36
CA LEU A 65 -2.67 -32.79 -5.67
C LEU A 65 -3.12 -31.32 -5.74
N PRO A 66 -2.27 -30.35 -5.35
CA PRO A 66 -2.50 -28.95 -5.66
C PRO A 66 -2.61 -28.73 -7.18
N GLY A 67 -3.52 -27.85 -7.61
CA GLY A 67 -3.74 -27.60 -9.04
C GLY A 67 -2.49 -27.10 -9.77
N GLU A 68 -1.75 -26.18 -9.16
CA GLU A 68 -0.48 -25.67 -9.70
C GLU A 68 0.58 -26.77 -9.85
N PHE A 69 0.61 -27.71 -8.91
CA PHE A 69 1.52 -28.86 -8.97
C PHE A 69 1.11 -29.85 -10.06
N ALA A 70 -0.19 -30.10 -10.23
CA ALA A 70 -0.69 -30.93 -11.32
C ALA A 70 -0.35 -30.33 -12.70
N GLU A 71 -0.54 -29.01 -12.87
CA GLU A 71 -0.15 -28.32 -14.11
C GLU A 71 1.36 -28.36 -14.36
N GLU A 72 2.19 -28.25 -13.31
CA GLU A 72 3.66 -28.38 -13.42
C GLU A 72 4.08 -29.77 -13.93
N VAL A 73 3.52 -30.84 -13.37
CA VAL A 73 3.83 -32.21 -13.78
C VAL A 73 3.50 -32.41 -15.27
N LEU A 74 2.32 -31.98 -15.70
CA LEU A 74 1.92 -32.08 -17.11
C LEU A 74 2.80 -31.21 -18.02
N ALA A 75 3.17 -30.01 -17.57
CA ALA A 75 4.02 -29.10 -18.34
C ALA A 75 5.42 -29.68 -18.60
N ARG A 76 6.04 -30.34 -17.61
CA ARG A 76 7.34 -31.03 -17.77
C ARG A 76 7.30 -32.16 -18.80
N LEU A 77 6.15 -32.82 -18.91
CA LEU A 77 5.90 -33.88 -19.89
C LEU A 77 5.40 -33.37 -21.24
N GLY A 78 5.15 -32.06 -21.38
CA GLY A 78 4.56 -31.49 -22.60
C GLY A 78 3.13 -31.94 -22.87
N ILE A 79 2.38 -32.38 -21.84
CA ILE A 79 1.01 -32.86 -21.97
C ILE A 79 0.04 -31.67 -21.87
N ASP A 80 -0.92 -31.58 -22.79
CA ASP A 80 -1.99 -30.58 -22.72
C ASP A 80 -2.88 -30.84 -21.50
N LYS A 81 -3.00 -29.83 -20.65
CA LYS A 81 -3.77 -29.85 -19.41
C LYS A 81 -5.28 -30.03 -19.60
N ASN A 82 -5.79 -29.74 -20.79
CA ASN A 82 -7.23 -29.81 -21.09
C ASN A 82 -7.69 -31.18 -21.62
N LYS A 83 -6.77 -32.14 -21.80
CA LYS A 83 -7.13 -33.50 -22.21
C LYS A 83 -8.13 -34.14 -21.23
N LYS A 84 -8.89 -35.10 -21.73
CA LYS A 84 -9.80 -35.89 -20.88
C LYS A 84 -9.05 -37.06 -20.23
N PRO A 85 -9.47 -37.51 -19.03
CA PRO A 85 -8.87 -38.69 -18.39
C PRO A 85 -8.86 -39.94 -19.28
N ASP A 86 -9.92 -40.12 -20.07
CA ASP A 86 -10.08 -41.28 -20.97
C ASP A 86 -9.16 -41.23 -22.20
N GLU A 87 -8.50 -40.10 -22.46
CA GLU A 87 -7.55 -39.91 -23.56
C GLU A 87 -6.10 -40.24 -23.14
N ILE A 88 -5.88 -40.67 -21.88
CA ILE A 88 -4.58 -41.08 -21.37
C ILE A 88 -4.50 -42.60 -21.23
N ASN A 89 -3.41 -43.20 -21.71
CA ASN A 89 -3.10 -44.61 -21.49
C ASN A 89 -2.27 -44.85 -20.21
N MET A 90 -2.07 -46.11 -19.82
CA MET A 90 -1.29 -46.47 -18.63
C MET A 90 0.15 -45.96 -18.66
N GLU A 91 0.81 -45.97 -19.83
CA GLU A 91 2.20 -45.52 -19.98
C GLU A 91 2.36 -44.03 -19.68
N ILE A 92 1.41 -43.20 -20.11
CA ILE A 92 1.44 -41.76 -19.81
C ILE A 92 1.13 -41.53 -18.31
N ILE A 93 0.22 -42.30 -17.71
CA ILE A 93 -0.07 -42.20 -16.26
C ILE A 93 1.18 -42.53 -15.44
N GLU A 94 1.90 -43.58 -15.82
CA GLU A 94 3.17 -43.96 -15.20
C GLU A 94 4.18 -42.81 -15.25
N LYS A 95 4.38 -42.20 -16.43
CA LYS A 95 5.26 -41.01 -16.59
C LYS A 95 4.82 -39.83 -15.73
N ILE A 96 3.52 -39.57 -15.62
CA ILE A 96 2.96 -38.52 -14.75
C ILE A 96 3.29 -38.81 -13.28
N LEU A 97 3.05 -40.04 -12.81
CA LEU A 97 3.34 -40.45 -11.44
C LEU A 97 4.83 -40.36 -11.12
N ASP A 98 5.69 -40.84 -12.01
CA ASP A 98 7.14 -40.80 -11.83
C ASP A 98 7.66 -39.37 -11.76
N THR A 99 7.19 -38.50 -12.66
CA THR A 99 7.54 -37.06 -12.65
C THR A 99 7.08 -36.40 -11.35
N ALA A 100 5.86 -36.69 -10.88
CA ALA A 100 5.35 -36.16 -9.62
C ALA A 100 6.20 -36.62 -8.43
N LYS A 101 6.54 -37.91 -8.37
CA LYS A 101 7.39 -38.52 -7.33
C LYS A 101 8.79 -37.91 -7.35
N GLU A 102 9.38 -37.70 -8.52
CA GLU A 102 10.70 -37.09 -8.67
C GLU A 102 10.74 -35.68 -8.07
N ILE A 103 9.76 -34.83 -8.40
CA ILE A 103 9.68 -33.48 -7.86
C ILE A 103 9.56 -33.53 -6.33
N ILE A 104 8.68 -34.38 -5.79
CA ILE A 104 8.49 -34.53 -4.34
C ILE A 104 9.80 -34.96 -3.65
N ARG A 105 10.49 -35.97 -4.20
CA ARG A 105 11.76 -36.47 -3.63
C ARG A 105 12.88 -35.44 -3.70
N ASN A 106 12.97 -34.66 -4.78
CA ASN A 106 13.94 -33.58 -4.89
C ASN A 106 13.72 -32.53 -3.78
N ILE A 107 12.47 -32.16 -3.52
CA ILE A 107 12.13 -31.22 -2.44
C ILE A 107 12.44 -31.84 -1.07
N SER A 108 12.00 -33.08 -0.83
CA SER A 108 12.18 -33.78 0.46
C SER A 108 13.64 -34.05 0.81
N SER A 109 14.51 -34.20 -0.19
CA SER A 109 15.96 -34.34 0.01
C SER A 109 16.68 -33.01 0.25
N GLY A 110 15.95 -31.89 0.26
CA GLY A 110 16.49 -30.55 0.52
C GLY A 110 17.02 -29.82 -0.72
N ASN A 111 16.88 -30.40 -1.93
CA ASN A 111 17.22 -29.74 -3.18
C ASN A 111 16.11 -28.76 -3.60
N ILE A 112 16.05 -27.63 -2.88
CA ILE A 112 15.01 -26.61 -3.02
C ILE A 112 15.52 -25.48 -3.94
N GLU A 113 14.83 -25.28 -5.05
CA GLU A 113 15.01 -24.15 -5.95
C GLU A 113 13.85 -23.17 -5.79
N ALA A 114 13.84 -22.41 -4.69
CA ALA A 114 12.74 -21.52 -4.37
C ALA A 114 12.61 -20.36 -5.39
N HIS A 115 11.40 -20.16 -5.93
CA HIS A 115 11.12 -19.10 -6.89
C HIS A 115 9.80 -18.38 -6.60
N HIS A 116 9.77 -17.07 -6.85
CA HIS A 116 8.52 -16.36 -7.12
C HIS A 116 8.19 -16.43 -8.61
N VAL A 117 6.90 -16.56 -8.89
CA VAL A 117 6.35 -16.47 -10.25
C VAL A 117 5.66 -15.12 -10.38
N GLU A 118 6.19 -14.25 -11.23
CA GLU A 118 5.60 -12.95 -11.50
C GLU A 118 4.98 -12.88 -12.90
N VAL A 119 3.69 -12.50 -12.95
CA VAL A 119 2.91 -12.31 -14.17
C VAL A 119 2.36 -10.88 -14.14
N ASN A 120 2.55 -10.11 -15.21
CA ASN A 120 2.10 -8.71 -15.29
C ASN A 120 2.56 -7.85 -14.08
N GLU A 121 3.84 -8.00 -13.69
CA GLU A 121 4.45 -7.31 -12.54
C GLU A 121 3.87 -7.65 -11.16
N ARG A 122 2.95 -8.63 -11.07
CA ARG A 122 2.37 -9.14 -9.82
C ARG A 122 2.88 -10.54 -9.52
N VAL A 123 3.30 -10.79 -8.27
CA VAL A 123 3.69 -12.14 -7.86
C VAL A 123 2.43 -12.96 -7.65
N GLU A 124 2.25 -13.98 -8.48
CA GLU A 124 1.07 -14.85 -8.48
C GLU A 124 1.21 -15.99 -7.47
N THR A 125 2.40 -16.59 -7.38
CA THR A 125 2.66 -17.72 -6.47
C THR A 125 4.14 -17.82 -6.09
N VAL A 126 4.42 -18.69 -5.12
CA VAL A 126 5.76 -19.01 -4.62
C VAL A 126 5.91 -20.54 -4.58
N LEU A 127 6.95 -21.05 -5.22
CA LEU A 127 7.15 -22.49 -5.41
C LEU A 127 8.54 -22.91 -4.89
N PRO A 128 8.68 -24.11 -4.28
CA PRO A 128 9.95 -24.62 -3.76
C PRO A 128 10.84 -25.25 -4.86
N TYR A 129 10.44 -25.11 -6.12
CA TYR A 129 11.15 -25.59 -7.31
C TYR A 129 11.06 -24.55 -8.41
N LYS A 130 11.95 -24.66 -9.41
CA LYS A 130 11.87 -23.84 -10.63
C LYS A 130 10.72 -24.33 -11.52
N PRO A 131 9.66 -23.52 -11.73
CA PRO A 131 8.50 -23.98 -12.47
C PRO A 131 8.68 -23.89 -13.99
N GLN A 132 8.03 -24.80 -14.71
CA GLN A 132 7.96 -24.86 -16.17
C GLN A 132 6.54 -24.62 -16.71
N SER A 133 5.51 -24.76 -15.88
CA SER A 133 4.12 -24.50 -16.25
C SER A 133 3.83 -23.04 -16.63
N PHE A 134 4.66 -22.10 -16.16
CA PHE A 134 4.47 -20.67 -16.41
C PHE A 134 5.34 -20.16 -17.57
N ARG A 135 4.83 -20.25 -18.80
CA ARG A 135 5.59 -19.89 -20.03
C ARG A 135 5.90 -18.39 -20.17
N ASN A 136 5.00 -17.52 -19.71
CA ASN A 136 5.11 -16.05 -19.84
C ASN A 136 5.28 -15.36 -18.47
N ALA A 137 5.99 -15.99 -17.55
CA ALA A 137 6.25 -15.44 -16.23
C ALA A 137 7.72 -15.11 -16.02
N LYS A 138 7.97 -14.08 -15.24
CA LYS A 138 9.30 -13.76 -14.73
C LYS A 138 9.55 -14.60 -13.47
N LEU A 139 10.57 -15.44 -13.51
CA LEU A 139 10.98 -16.27 -12.38
C LEU A 139 12.05 -15.56 -11.56
N ILE A 140 11.83 -15.42 -10.26
CA ILE A 140 12.75 -14.73 -9.35
C ILE A 140 13.28 -15.74 -8.35
N PRO A 141 14.58 -16.08 -8.38
CA PRO A 141 15.15 -17.07 -7.48
C PRO A 141 15.34 -16.50 -6.07
N PHE A 142 15.20 -17.36 -5.05
CA PHE A 142 15.41 -17.05 -3.65
C PHE A 142 16.41 -18.02 -3.01
N PRO A 143 17.17 -17.57 -1.99
CA PRO A 143 18.18 -18.40 -1.32
C PRO A 143 17.57 -19.53 -0.46
N SER A 144 16.30 -19.39 -0.06
CA SER A 144 15.56 -20.42 0.67
C SER A 144 14.06 -20.24 0.47
N PHE A 145 13.30 -21.32 0.63
CA PHE A 145 11.84 -21.26 0.50
C PHE A 145 11.19 -20.39 1.59
N ASN A 146 11.70 -20.42 2.83
CA ASN A 146 11.24 -19.52 3.89
C ASN A 146 11.42 -18.05 3.51
N LYS A 147 12.57 -17.68 2.93
CA LYS A 147 12.79 -16.30 2.50
C LYS A 147 11.85 -15.91 1.35
N ALA A 148 11.55 -16.85 0.46
CA ALA A 148 10.56 -16.63 -0.59
C ALA A 148 9.14 -16.44 -0.01
N LEU A 149 8.72 -17.25 0.97
CA LEU A 149 7.44 -17.12 1.65
C LEU A 149 7.31 -15.79 2.39
N ASP A 150 8.35 -15.39 3.14
CA ASP A 150 8.36 -14.11 3.86
C ASP A 150 8.11 -12.94 2.90
N GLU A 151 8.87 -12.87 1.80
CA GLU A 151 8.72 -11.79 0.82
C GLU A 151 7.37 -11.84 0.08
N TYR A 152 6.84 -13.04 -0.17
CA TYR A 152 5.52 -13.23 -0.78
C TYR A 152 4.41 -12.70 0.13
N PHE A 153 4.34 -13.13 1.39
CA PHE A 153 3.29 -12.72 2.31
C PHE A 153 3.43 -11.25 2.74
N ILE A 154 4.65 -10.73 2.90
CA ILE A 154 4.88 -9.29 3.14
C ILE A 154 4.29 -8.46 1.98
N ARG A 155 4.45 -8.92 0.74
CA ARG A 155 3.91 -8.24 -0.44
C ARG A 155 2.37 -8.33 -0.47
N ILE A 156 1.81 -9.51 -0.26
CA ILE A 156 0.35 -9.71 -0.20
C ILE A 156 -0.28 -8.86 0.89
N GLU A 157 0.21 -8.89 2.13
CA GLU A 157 -0.35 -8.09 3.22
C GLU A 157 -0.30 -6.58 2.92
N ARG A 158 0.76 -6.11 2.25
CA ARG A 158 0.87 -4.72 1.82
C ARG A 158 -0.14 -4.37 0.73
N GLU A 159 -0.27 -5.22 -0.28
CA GLU A 159 -1.23 -5.04 -1.37
C GLU A 159 -2.67 -5.10 -0.85
N GLU A 160 -3.00 -6.06 0.01
CA GLU A 160 -4.32 -6.18 0.65
C GLU A 160 -4.64 -4.98 1.54
N ARG A 161 -3.70 -4.50 2.34
CA ARG A 161 -3.89 -3.30 3.17
C ARG A 161 -4.14 -2.07 2.30
N ALA A 162 -3.33 -1.88 1.24
CA ALA A 162 -3.52 -0.77 0.31
C ALA A 162 -4.85 -0.86 -0.43
N PHE A 163 -5.27 -2.05 -0.85
CA PHE A 163 -6.56 -2.29 -1.48
C PHE A 163 -7.73 -2.01 -0.54
N LYS A 164 -7.64 -2.46 0.73
CA LYS A 164 -8.65 -2.20 1.76
C LYS A 164 -8.78 -0.71 2.06
N GLU A 165 -7.67 -0.02 2.28
CA GLU A 165 -7.67 1.44 2.54
C GLU A 165 -8.23 2.22 1.34
N LYS A 166 -7.89 1.83 0.10
CA LYS A 166 -8.47 2.44 -1.11
C LYS A 166 -9.98 2.24 -1.17
N ARG A 167 -10.45 1.01 -0.96
CA ARG A 167 -11.87 0.67 -0.97
C ARG A 167 -12.65 1.42 0.10
N GLU A 168 -12.12 1.53 1.32
CA GLU A 168 -12.75 2.30 2.40
C GLU A 168 -12.92 3.78 2.02
N ILE A 169 -11.94 4.38 1.34
CA ILE A 169 -12.03 5.75 0.84
C ILE A 169 -13.10 5.88 -0.24
N GLU A 170 -13.12 4.96 -1.22
CA GLU A 170 -14.11 4.96 -2.30
C GLU A 170 -15.55 4.80 -1.76
N GLU A 171 -15.76 3.90 -0.79
CA GLU A 171 -17.05 3.70 -0.14
C GLU A 171 -17.51 4.95 0.63
N LEU A 172 -16.58 5.61 1.35
CA LEU A 172 -16.88 6.85 2.06
C LEU A 172 -17.16 8.02 1.11
N GLU A 173 -16.42 8.11 0.00
CA GLU A 173 -16.62 9.14 -1.03
C GLU A 173 -18.01 9.01 -1.67
N SER A 174 -18.39 7.79 -2.04
CA SER A 174 -19.72 7.49 -2.57
C SER A 174 -20.83 7.89 -1.59
N ARG A 175 -20.65 7.57 -0.30
CA ARG A 175 -21.60 7.95 0.76
C ARG A 175 -21.74 9.46 0.90
N ILE A 176 -20.62 10.20 0.94
CA ILE A 176 -20.65 11.67 1.05
C ILE A 176 -21.30 12.30 -0.18
N LYS A 177 -20.98 11.82 -1.39
CA LYS A 177 -21.62 12.28 -2.63
C LYS A 177 -23.13 12.07 -2.61
N ALA A 178 -23.60 10.92 -2.14
CA ALA A 178 -25.03 10.65 -1.97
C ALA A 178 -25.69 11.60 -0.95
N SER A 179 -25.01 11.88 0.18
CA SER A 179 -25.48 12.86 1.16
C SER A 179 -25.56 14.28 0.61
N ILE A 180 -24.57 14.72 -0.18
CA ILE A 180 -24.56 16.01 -0.88
C ILE A 180 -25.78 16.13 -1.80
N GLU A 181 -26.06 15.11 -2.60
CA GLU A 181 -27.19 15.10 -3.52
C GLU A 181 -28.53 15.20 -2.79
N ASN A 182 -28.69 14.45 -1.70
CA ASN A 182 -29.89 14.54 -0.85
C ASN A 182 -30.04 15.93 -0.22
N GLN A 183 -28.93 16.53 0.22
CA GLN A 183 -28.92 17.86 0.82
C GLN A 183 -29.33 18.94 -0.19
N LYS A 184 -28.87 18.84 -1.45
CA LYS A 184 -29.28 19.74 -2.54
C LYS A 184 -30.78 19.68 -2.81
N LYS A 185 -31.35 18.48 -2.91
CA LYS A 185 -32.81 18.29 -3.08
C LYS A 185 -33.61 18.89 -1.93
N LEU A 186 -33.13 18.73 -0.70
CA LEU A 186 -33.78 19.29 0.48
C LEU A 186 -33.77 20.83 0.48
N ILE A 187 -32.64 21.44 0.08
CA ILE A 187 -32.53 22.90 -0.07
C ILE A 187 -33.54 23.39 -1.10
N GLU A 188 -33.61 22.75 -2.27
CA GLU A 188 -34.55 23.11 -3.32
C GLU A 188 -36.01 23.04 -2.85
N GLU A 189 -36.37 21.98 -2.11
CA GLU A 189 -37.70 21.83 -1.54
C GLU A 189 -38.03 22.95 -0.53
N TYR A 190 -37.11 23.28 0.37
CA TYR A 190 -37.29 24.34 1.35
C TYR A 190 -37.40 25.72 0.71
N GLU A 191 -36.57 26.00 -0.30
CA GLU A 191 -36.66 27.26 -1.04
C GLU A 191 -37.96 27.37 -1.83
N ARG A 192 -38.43 26.26 -2.43
CA ARG A 192 -39.74 26.21 -3.09
C ARG A 192 -40.87 26.52 -2.11
N LYS A 193 -40.93 25.84 -0.97
CA LYS A 193 -41.95 26.09 0.08
C LYS A 193 -41.88 27.53 0.60
N ALA A 194 -40.68 28.07 0.81
CA ALA A 194 -40.50 29.45 1.23
C ALA A 194 -41.07 30.45 0.20
N ARG A 195 -40.86 30.21 -1.10
CA ARG A 195 -41.44 31.01 -2.19
C ARG A 195 -42.96 30.89 -2.24
N GLU A 196 -43.50 29.67 -2.11
CA GLU A 196 -44.95 29.41 -2.10
C GLU A 196 -45.66 30.14 -0.96
N TYR A 197 -45.17 29.99 0.27
CA TYR A 197 -45.76 30.67 1.43
C TYR A 197 -45.66 32.19 1.33
N LYS A 198 -44.55 32.71 0.79
CA LYS A 198 -44.41 34.15 0.54
C LYS A 198 -45.43 34.63 -0.50
N ALA A 199 -45.58 33.91 -1.61
CA ALA A 199 -46.53 34.26 -2.66
C ALA A 199 -47.98 34.25 -2.15
N ILE A 200 -48.34 33.28 -1.30
CA ILE A 200 -49.65 33.24 -0.62
C ILE A 200 -49.81 34.47 0.27
N ALA A 201 -48.82 34.78 1.12
CA ALA A 201 -48.87 35.94 2.01
C ALA A 201 -49.00 37.27 1.24
N ASP A 202 -48.24 37.45 0.17
CA ASP A 202 -48.25 38.65 -0.68
C ASP A 202 -49.63 38.81 -1.35
N LYS A 203 -50.20 37.73 -1.91
CA LYS A 203 -51.55 37.74 -2.51
C LYS A 203 -52.65 38.04 -1.49
N LEU A 204 -52.60 37.44 -0.30
CA LEU A 204 -53.55 37.75 0.78
C LEU A 204 -53.44 39.20 1.24
N SER A 205 -52.22 39.75 1.31
CA SER A 205 -51.98 41.15 1.65
C SER A 205 -52.58 42.11 0.63
N MET A 206 -52.52 41.77 -0.67
CA MET A 206 -53.18 42.54 -1.73
C MET A 206 -54.72 42.49 -1.65
N LYS A 207 -55.28 41.46 -1.01
CA LYS A 207 -56.72 41.23 -0.85
C LYS A 207 -57.18 41.35 0.60
N TYR A 208 -56.53 42.23 1.36
CA TYR A 208 -56.75 42.41 2.79
C TYR A 208 -58.23 42.67 3.13
N VAL A 209 -58.88 43.58 2.39
CA VAL A 209 -60.30 43.96 2.63
C VAL A 209 -61.24 42.78 2.42
N GLU A 210 -61.06 42.03 1.33
CA GLU A 210 -61.88 40.84 1.04
C GLU A 210 -61.71 39.76 2.13
N LEU A 211 -60.47 39.54 2.60
CA LEU A 211 -60.20 38.64 3.70
C LEU A 211 -60.87 39.11 5.02
N GLU A 212 -60.85 40.42 5.29
CA GLU A 212 -61.49 41.02 6.47
C GLU A 212 -63.00 40.84 6.47
N GLU A 213 -63.67 41.09 5.34
CA GLU A 213 -65.11 40.85 5.18
C GLU A 213 -65.49 39.39 5.47
N ILE A 214 -64.71 38.44 4.94
CA ILE A 214 -64.94 37.01 5.14
C ILE A 214 -64.76 36.64 6.61
N LEU A 215 -63.68 37.11 7.25
CA LEU A 215 -63.38 36.82 8.65
C LEU A 215 -64.41 37.43 9.60
N ASN A 216 -64.89 38.65 9.33
CA ASN A 216 -65.94 39.29 10.14
C ASN A 216 -67.26 38.51 10.08
N CYS A 217 -67.69 38.10 8.88
CA CYS A 217 -68.88 37.24 8.74
C CYS A 217 -68.74 35.93 9.52
N ILE A 218 -67.58 35.28 9.42
CA ILE A 218 -67.29 34.04 10.15
C ILE A 218 -67.38 34.26 11.66
N ASN A 219 -66.79 35.34 12.17
CA ASN A 219 -66.79 35.65 13.60
C ASN A 219 -68.20 35.96 14.12
N ASP A 220 -68.98 36.76 13.40
CA ASP A 220 -70.37 37.06 13.75
C ASP A 220 -71.25 35.82 13.85
N VAL A 221 -71.07 34.86 12.94
CA VAL A 221 -71.81 33.59 12.94
C VAL A 221 -71.38 32.70 14.11
N ILE A 222 -70.07 32.67 14.41
CA ILE A 222 -69.52 31.86 15.51
C ILE A 222 -69.90 32.43 16.87
N ASP A 223 -69.89 33.74 17.04
CA ASP A 223 -70.26 34.40 18.31
C ASP A 223 -71.76 34.21 18.63
N LYS A 224 -72.60 34.04 17.61
CA LYS A 224 -74.02 33.63 17.75
C LYS A 224 -74.22 32.12 17.95
N GLY A 225 -73.15 31.32 17.95
CA GLY A 225 -73.19 29.86 18.10
C GLY A 225 -73.72 29.09 16.89
N ALA A 226 -73.93 29.75 15.74
CA ALA A 226 -74.66 29.21 14.59
C ALA A 226 -73.74 28.62 13.51
N TRP A 227 -72.89 27.64 13.88
CA TRP A 227 -71.87 27.05 12.98
C TRP A 227 -72.43 26.51 11.65
N ASN A 228 -73.66 26.02 11.65
CA ASN A 228 -74.35 25.53 10.45
C ASN A 228 -74.63 26.63 9.41
N GLN A 229 -74.56 27.90 9.80
CA GLN A 229 -74.76 29.06 8.92
C GLN A 229 -73.46 29.58 8.29
N LEU A 230 -72.30 28.98 8.60
CA LEU A 230 -71.02 29.38 8.01
C LEU A 230 -70.98 29.24 6.48
N SER A 231 -71.80 28.35 5.91
CA SER A 231 -71.97 28.22 4.45
C SER A 231 -72.59 29.45 3.78
N LYS A 232 -73.23 30.34 4.56
CA LYS A 232 -73.78 31.61 4.06
C LYS A 232 -72.72 32.70 3.95
N CYS A 233 -71.59 32.57 4.65
CA CYS A 233 -70.49 33.51 4.53
C CYS A 233 -69.78 33.30 3.18
N LYS A 234 -69.63 34.40 2.44
CA LYS A 234 -68.96 34.40 1.13
C LYS A 234 -67.56 33.83 1.28
N GLY A 235 -67.16 32.95 0.36
CA GLY A 235 -65.81 32.36 0.34
C GLY A 235 -65.60 31.19 1.30
N VAL A 236 -66.51 30.86 2.22
CA VAL A 236 -66.35 29.64 3.05
C VAL A 236 -66.59 28.39 2.18
N ILE A 237 -65.61 27.49 2.12
CA ILE A 237 -65.71 26.23 1.35
C ILE A 237 -66.05 25.06 2.28
N GLU A 238 -65.30 24.93 3.38
CA GLU A 238 -65.37 23.78 4.27
C GLU A 238 -65.08 24.23 5.70
N TYR A 239 -65.74 23.63 6.69
CA TYR A 239 -65.48 23.92 8.09
C TYR A 239 -65.59 22.67 8.96
N ASN A 240 -64.71 22.57 9.96
CA ASN A 240 -64.72 21.51 10.95
C ASN A 240 -64.86 22.12 12.35
N ARG A 241 -66.04 21.94 12.96
CA ARG A 241 -66.37 22.46 14.30
C ARG A 241 -65.50 21.87 15.40
N ARG A 242 -65.14 20.58 15.33
CA ARG A 242 -64.29 19.93 16.37
C ARG A 242 -62.84 20.41 16.29
N GLY A 243 -62.34 20.70 15.10
CA GLY A 243 -60.97 21.18 14.88
C GLY A 243 -60.82 22.71 14.94
N GLY A 244 -61.91 23.48 14.91
CA GLY A 244 -61.86 24.93 14.83
C GLY A 244 -61.18 25.44 13.55
N ILE A 245 -61.38 24.72 12.43
CA ILE A 245 -60.70 24.94 11.15
C ILE A 245 -61.74 25.32 10.11
N ILE A 246 -61.51 26.41 9.40
CA ILE A 246 -62.39 26.91 8.33
C ILE A 246 -61.54 27.17 7.09
N LYS A 247 -61.86 26.52 5.98
CA LYS A 247 -61.22 26.77 4.69
C LYS A 247 -61.99 27.87 3.97
N VAL A 248 -61.30 28.96 3.67
CA VAL A 248 -61.85 30.11 2.96
C VAL A 248 -61.15 30.28 1.62
N LYS A 249 -61.94 30.64 0.61
CA LYS A 249 -61.49 31.03 -0.71
C LYS A 249 -61.38 32.55 -0.75
N VAL A 250 -60.16 33.05 -0.92
CA VAL A 250 -59.89 34.46 -1.18
C VAL A 250 -59.34 34.53 -2.60
N ASN A 251 -60.14 35.03 -3.54
CA ASN A 251 -59.85 34.97 -4.97
C ASN A 251 -59.58 33.53 -5.49
N ASP A 252 -58.38 33.24 -5.99
CA ASP A 252 -57.90 31.94 -6.47
C ASP A 252 -57.26 31.07 -5.37
N LEU A 253 -57.09 31.60 -4.15
CA LEU A 253 -56.42 30.92 -3.06
C LEU A 253 -57.41 30.29 -2.09
N ILE A 254 -57.09 29.06 -1.65
CA ILE A 254 -57.80 28.39 -0.55
C ILE A 254 -56.87 28.40 0.66
N VAL A 255 -57.28 29.10 1.72
CA VAL A 255 -56.49 29.24 2.95
C VAL A 255 -57.28 28.77 4.15
N THR A 256 -56.57 28.26 5.14
CA THR A 256 -57.17 27.79 6.38
C THR A 256 -57.09 28.87 7.44
N VAL A 257 -58.23 29.21 8.02
CA VAL A 257 -58.37 30.20 9.09
C VAL A 257 -59.04 29.56 10.31
N LYS A 258 -58.81 30.16 11.48
CA LYS A 258 -59.40 29.78 12.76
C LYS A 258 -60.37 30.86 13.22
N PRO A 259 -61.36 30.51 14.05
CA PRO A 259 -62.27 31.49 14.66
C PRO A 259 -61.51 32.62 15.36
N ARG A 260 -62.02 33.84 15.25
CA ARG A 260 -61.51 35.06 15.90
C ARG A 260 -60.10 35.50 15.47
N GLN A 261 -59.56 34.95 14.37
CA GLN A 261 -58.34 35.48 13.76
C GLN A 261 -58.62 36.80 13.03
N LYS A 262 -57.66 37.72 13.10
CA LYS A 262 -57.66 38.93 12.26
C LYS A 262 -56.94 38.67 10.94
N PRO A 263 -57.22 39.43 9.87
CA PRO A 263 -56.52 39.29 8.58
C PRO A 263 -54.99 39.34 8.72
N TYR A 264 -54.50 40.25 9.55
CA TYR A 264 -53.07 40.37 9.88
C TYR A 264 -52.48 39.06 10.45
N ASP A 265 -53.18 38.37 11.35
CA ASP A 265 -52.70 37.13 11.96
C ASP A 265 -52.59 35.99 10.95
N VAL A 266 -53.55 35.93 10.01
CA VAL A 266 -53.56 34.94 8.91
C VAL A 266 -52.38 35.19 7.98
N ILE A 267 -52.20 36.43 7.52
CA ILE A 267 -51.08 36.83 6.64
C ILE A 267 -49.73 36.59 7.32
N LYS A 268 -49.62 36.99 8.59
CA LYS A 268 -48.40 36.83 9.40
C LYS A 268 -48.00 35.36 9.51
N THR A 269 -48.96 34.44 9.68
CA THR A 269 -48.68 33.00 9.73
C THR A 269 -47.95 32.52 8.48
N PHE A 270 -48.36 32.97 7.29
CA PHE A 270 -47.71 32.61 6.03
C PHE A 270 -46.33 33.27 5.85
N TYR A 271 -46.15 34.52 6.29
CA TYR A 271 -44.82 35.14 6.32
C TYR A 271 -43.87 34.44 7.29
N ASP A 272 -44.36 34.07 8.48
CA ASP A 272 -43.59 33.34 9.49
C ASP A 272 -43.17 31.95 8.98
N GLU A 273 -44.06 31.23 8.31
CA GLU A 273 -43.72 29.96 7.65
C GLU A 273 -42.70 30.15 6.52
N SER A 274 -42.87 31.17 5.66
CA SER A 274 -41.86 31.49 4.65
C SER A 274 -40.49 31.74 5.27
N LYS A 275 -40.43 32.54 6.34
CA LYS A 275 -39.20 32.83 7.08
C LYS A 275 -38.61 31.57 7.73
N ASN A 276 -39.45 30.69 8.26
CA ASN A 276 -39.03 29.41 8.85
C ASN A 276 -38.40 28.50 7.80
N TYR A 277 -39.03 28.33 6.63
CA TYR A 277 -38.47 27.54 5.53
C TYR A 277 -37.19 28.15 4.95
N LYS A 278 -37.08 29.49 4.85
CA LYS A 278 -35.80 30.14 4.52
C LYS A 278 -34.70 29.79 5.52
N ARG A 279 -34.98 29.87 6.82
CA ARG A 279 -34.00 29.50 7.86
C ARG A 279 -33.60 28.03 7.77
N LYS A 280 -34.55 27.13 7.44
CA LYS A 280 -34.24 25.71 7.20
C LYS A 280 -33.34 25.52 5.97
N ALA A 281 -33.61 26.25 4.88
CA ALA A 281 -32.77 26.24 3.68
C ALA A 281 -31.34 26.73 3.97
N GLU A 282 -31.17 27.82 4.73
CA GLU A 282 -29.83 28.33 5.08
C GLU A 282 -29.04 27.34 5.94
N LYS A 283 -29.66 26.75 6.97
CA LYS A 283 -29.03 25.66 7.75
C LYS A 283 -28.65 24.47 6.88
N ALA A 284 -29.51 24.14 5.90
CA ALA A 284 -29.23 23.06 4.98
C ALA A 284 -28.05 23.37 4.04
N LYS A 285 -27.87 24.64 3.64
CA LYS A 285 -26.71 25.11 2.87
C LYS A 285 -25.41 25.08 3.68
N GLU A 286 -25.45 25.41 4.97
CA GLU A 286 -24.30 25.27 5.87
C GLU A 286 -23.84 23.80 5.94
N ALA A 287 -24.76 22.88 6.19
CA ALA A 287 -24.46 21.44 6.18
C ALA A 287 -23.94 20.94 4.83
N LEU A 288 -24.41 21.50 3.70
CA LEU A 288 -23.89 21.20 2.37
C LEU A 288 -22.41 21.63 2.24
N ARG A 289 -22.05 22.83 2.69
CA ARG A 289 -20.65 23.32 2.67
C ARG A 289 -19.72 22.42 3.49
N ASP A 290 -20.17 21.97 4.66
CA ASP A 290 -19.40 21.06 5.50
C ASP A 290 -19.17 19.70 4.81
N LEU A 291 -20.18 19.18 4.11
CA LEU A 291 -20.05 17.94 3.33
C LEU A 291 -19.10 18.11 2.13
N GLU A 292 -19.18 19.23 1.42
CA GLU A 292 -18.28 19.56 0.30
C GLU A 292 -16.82 19.69 0.76
N GLN A 293 -16.59 20.33 1.91
CA GLN A 293 -15.27 20.43 2.52
C GLN A 293 -14.72 19.06 2.91
N ARG A 294 -15.53 18.20 3.54
CA ARG A 294 -15.14 16.82 3.87
C ARG A 294 -14.83 16.00 2.63
N LEU A 295 -15.60 16.18 1.55
CA LEU A 295 -15.34 15.51 0.27
C LEU A 295 -13.97 15.92 -0.28
N LYS A 296 -13.66 17.22 -0.26
CA LYS A 296 -12.36 17.73 -0.70
C LYS A 296 -11.19 17.12 0.09
N GLU A 297 -11.29 17.11 1.42
CA GLU A 297 -10.27 16.50 2.29
C GLU A 297 -10.09 15.00 2.02
N LEU A 298 -11.20 14.29 1.75
CA LEU A 298 -11.16 12.87 1.44
C LEU A 298 -10.50 12.60 0.08
N VAL A 299 -10.78 13.42 -0.93
CA VAL A 299 -10.13 13.33 -2.26
C VAL A 299 -8.64 13.62 -2.15
N GLU A 300 -8.23 14.64 -1.39
CA GLU A 300 -6.82 14.90 -1.13
C GLU A 300 -6.15 13.71 -0.42
N LYS A 301 -6.82 13.11 0.57
CA LYS A 301 -6.34 11.90 1.24
C LYS A 301 -6.20 10.72 0.27
N ALA A 302 -7.14 10.54 -0.65
CA ALA A 302 -7.09 9.49 -1.68
C ALA A 302 -5.87 9.65 -2.59
N VAL A 303 -5.63 10.86 -3.10
CA VAL A 303 -4.46 11.19 -3.93
C VAL A 303 -3.16 10.91 -3.17
N LYS A 304 -3.08 11.36 -1.91
CA LYS A 304 -1.90 11.09 -1.07
C LYS A 304 -1.66 9.60 -0.87
N LEU A 305 -2.72 8.82 -0.67
CA LEU A 305 -2.62 7.38 -0.50
C LEU A 305 -2.15 6.68 -1.79
N GLU A 306 -2.64 7.11 -2.95
CA GLU A 306 -2.23 6.57 -4.25
C GLU A 306 -0.75 6.89 -4.55
N LEU A 307 -0.30 8.10 -4.27
CA LEU A 307 1.11 8.47 -4.39
C LEU A 307 1.98 7.61 -3.47
N LYS A 308 1.53 7.39 -2.23
CA LYS A 308 2.23 6.53 -1.27
C LYS A 308 2.28 5.08 -1.71
N SER A 309 1.20 4.53 -2.26
CA SER A 309 1.18 3.13 -2.70
C SER A 309 2.12 2.92 -3.88
N LYS A 310 2.10 3.81 -4.89
CA LYS A 310 3.04 3.76 -6.03
C LYS A 310 4.49 3.85 -5.58
N ALA A 311 4.83 4.79 -4.71
CA ALA A 311 6.18 4.93 -4.17
C ALA A 311 6.62 3.71 -3.32
N ARG A 312 5.69 2.97 -2.72
CA ARG A 312 5.98 1.81 -1.84
C ARG A 312 6.11 0.47 -2.57
N ILE A 313 5.65 0.37 -3.82
CA ILE A 313 5.66 -0.86 -4.64
C ILE A 313 7.08 -1.20 -5.17
N LYS A 314 8.08 -0.34 -4.97
CA LYS A 314 9.40 -0.57 -5.58
C LYS A 314 10.14 -1.80 -5.02
N ARG A 315 10.65 -2.61 -5.94
CA ARG A 315 11.71 -3.62 -5.72
C ARG A 315 13.02 -2.90 -5.35
N ARG A 316 13.52 -3.14 -4.13
CA ARG A 316 14.88 -2.71 -3.76
C ARG A 316 15.87 -3.35 -4.73
N GLU A 317 16.75 -2.54 -5.29
CA GLU A 317 17.82 -3.06 -6.12
C GLU A 317 18.73 -3.95 -5.28
N TRP A 318 19.30 -5.00 -5.88
CA TRP A 318 20.10 -5.99 -5.14
C TRP A 318 21.30 -5.35 -4.40
N TYR A 319 21.80 -4.22 -4.91
CA TYR A 319 22.92 -3.48 -4.36
C TYR A 319 22.54 -2.60 -3.16
N GLU A 320 21.25 -2.32 -2.92
CA GLU A 320 20.80 -1.44 -1.84
C GLU A 320 21.07 -2.00 -0.44
N LYS A 321 21.34 -3.31 -0.34
CA LYS A 321 21.79 -3.98 0.90
C LYS A 321 23.24 -3.65 1.31
N TYR A 322 24.02 -3.03 0.42
CA TYR A 322 25.40 -2.58 0.66
C TYR A 322 25.44 -1.07 0.98
N HIS A 323 26.61 -0.54 1.34
CA HIS A 323 26.90 0.88 1.14
C HIS A 323 27.11 1.10 -0.36
N TRP A 324 26.22 1.83 -1.03
CA TRP A 324 26.31 1.99 -2.47
C TRP A 324 26.27 3.45 -2.89
N LEU A 325 26.81 3.75 -4.07
CA LEU A 325 26.54 4.97 -4.82
C LEU A 325 26.63 4.66 -6.32
N ILE A 326 26.11 5.56 -7.14
CA ILE A 326 26.33 5.53 -8.60
C ILE A 326 27.12 6.81 -8.91
N THR A 327 28.29 6.65 -9.53
CA THR A 327 29.19 7.78 -9.80
C THR A 327 28.61 8.75 -10.84
N SER A 328 29.25 9.90 -11.02
CA SER A 328 28.90 10.88 -12.04
C SER A 328 28.89 10.28 -13.46
N ASN A 329 29.77 9.32 -13.76
CA ASN A 329 29.79 8.62 -15.05
C ASN A 329 28.95 7.32 -15.08
N GLY A 330 28.15 7.07 -14.06
CA GLY A 330 27.20 5.95 -14.03
C GLY A 330 27.76 4.61 -13.57
N PHE A 331 28.95 4.57 -12.96
CA PHE A 331 29.50 3.34 -12.40
C PHE A 331 28.83 2.99 -11.08
N LEU A 332 28.49 1.71 -10.90
CA LEU A 332 27.96 1.22 -9.63
C LEU A 332 29.12 0.97 -8.66
N VAL A 333 29.04 1.60 -7.49
CA VAL A 333 29.98 1.40 -6.38
C VAL A 333 29.24 0.68 -5.26
N ILE A 334 29.83 -0.39 -4.73
CA ILE A 334 29.30 -1.15 -3.59
C ILE A 334 30.37 -1.33 -2.51
N GLY A 335 29.96 -1.25 -1.25
CA GLY A 335 30.79 -1.34 -0.06
C GLY A 335 30.13 -2.21 1.01
N GLY A 336 30.86 -3.15 1.60
CA GLY A 336 30.26 -4.06 2.57
C GLY A 336 29.92 -3.36 3.89
N ARG A 337 28.72 -3.63 4.44
CA ARG A 337 28.27 -3.08 5.73
C ARG A 337 28.80 -3.86 6.93
N ASN A 338 29.28 -5.08 6.71
CA ASN A 338 29.80 -5.97 7.73
C ASN A 338 30.86 -6.91 7.12
N ILE A 339 31.51 -7.68 7.98
CA ILE A 339 32.62 -8.58 7.60
C ILE A 339 32.15 -9.61 6.58
N ASP A 340 30.99 -10.24 6.76
CA ASP A 340 30.50 -11.26 5.83
C ASP A 340 30.17 -10.68 4.45
N GLN A 341 29.62 -9.46 4.38
CA GLN A 341 29.43 -8.73 3.12
C GLN A 341 30.76 -8.39 2.45
N ASN A 342 31.76 -7.92 3.19
CA ASN A 342 33.10 -7.65 2.65
C ASN A 342 33.69 -8.91 2.00
N GLU A 343 33.59 -10.06 2.68
CA GLU A 343 34.07 -11.33 2.12
C GLU A 343 33.28 -11.76 0.88
N SER A 344 31.96 -11.58 0.90
CA SER A 344 31.11 -11.89 -0.25
C SER A 344 31.43 -11.00 -1.45
N ILE A 345 31.73 -9.72 -1.25
CA ILE A 345 32.10 -8.80 -2.32
C ILE A 345 33.37 -9.29 -3.00
N VAL A 346 34.44 -9.54 -2.24
CA VAL A 346 35.73 -9.99 -2.80
C VAL A 346 35.60 -11.36 -3.48
N ARG A 347 34.84 -12.30 -2.89
CA ARG A 347 34.76 -13.67 -3.42
C ARG A 347 33.82 -13.84 -4.60
N LYS A 348 32.71 -13.10 -4.63
CA LYS A 348 31.59 -13.37 -5.55
C LYS A 348 31.28 -12.23 -6.52
N LEU A 349 31.67 -11.00 -6.19
CA LEU A 349 31.25 -9.81 -6.94
C LEU A 349 32.42 -9.04 -7.58
N LEU A 350 33.64 -9.19 -7.07
CA LEU A 350 34.84 -8.56 -7.62
C LEU A 350 35.31 -9.31 -8.86
N GLU A 351 35.38 -8.61 -10.00
CA GLU A 351 35.98 -9.13 -11.23
C GLU A 351 37.41 -8.59 -11.43
N PRO A 352 38.26 -9.24 -12.24
CA PRO A 352 39.65 -8.81 -12.45
C PRO A 352 39.80 -7.36 -12.94
N SER A 353 38.87 -6.90 -13.79
CA SER A 353 38.83 -5.55 -14.35
C SER A 353 38.29 -4.48 -13.41
N ASP A 354 37.62 -4.87 -12.33
CA ASP A 354 37.02 -3.94 -11.38
C ASP A 354 38.07 -3.19 -10.55
N VAL A 355 37.66 -2.08 -9.93
CA VAL A 355 38.53 -1.34 -9.01
C VAL A 355 38.17 -1.69 -7.58
N PHE A 356 39.14 -2.18 -6.83
CA PHE A 356 39.05 -2.44 -5.41
C PHE A 356 39.57 -1.26 -4.61
N MET A 357 38.89 -0.89 -3.52
CA MET A 357 39.25 0.19 -2.62
C MET A 357 39.09 -0.20 -1.15
N HIS A 358 39.99 0.32 -0.31
CA HIS A 358 39.91 0.19 1.15
C HIS A 358 40.63 1.38 1.81
N ALA A 359 40.06 1.90 2.89
CA ALA A 359 40.73 2.95 3.67
C ALA A 359 41.89 2.35 4.47
N ASP A 360 43.00 3.06 4.62
CA ASP A 360 44.16 2.60 5.40
C ASP A 360 43.92 2.75 6.91
N ILE A 361 42.84 2.11 7.36
CA ILE A 361 42.42 2.06 8.76
C ILE A 361 41.64 0.77 9.00
N HIS A 362 41.77 0.25 10.22
CA HIS A 362 41.04 -0.95 10.61
C HIS A 362 39.53 -0.71 10.65
N GLY A 363 38.75 -1.70 10.19
CA GLY A 363 37.28 -1.61 10.16
C GLY A 363 36.74 -0.72 9.05
N ALA A 364 37.50 -0.51 7.97
CA ALA A 364 36.96 0.08 6.75
C ALA A 364 36.16 -0.96 5.94
N PRO A 365 35.15 -0.52 5.18
CA PRO A 365 34.45 -1.40 4.25
C PRO A 365 35.36 -1.76 3.07
N VAL A 366 35.18 -2.97 2.54
CA VAL A 366 35.68 -3.30 1.20
C VAL A 366 34.76 -2.62 0.20
N VAL A 367 35.31 -1.75 -0.64
CA VAL A 367 34.57 -1.02 -1.67
C VAL A 367 35.04 -1.45 -3.05
N VAL A 368 34.09 -1.65 -3.97
CA VAL A 368 34.35 -2.06 -5.35
C VAL A 368 33.58 -1.17 -6.30
N ILE A 369 34.25 -0.68 -7.34
CA ILE A 369 33.63 -0.05 -8.50
C ILE A 369 33.43 -1.13 -9.56
N LYS A 370 32.18 -1.40 -9.93
CA LYS A 370 31.82 -2.31 -11.02
C LYS A 370 32.06 -1.61 -12.36
N THR A 371 33.15 -1.98 -13.01
CA THR A 371 33.67 -1.34 -14.23
C THR A 371 32.99 -1.82 -15.50
N ASN A 372 32.57 -3.09 -15.52
CA ASN A 372 32.06 -3.77 -16.71
C ASN A 372 32.99 -3.58 -17.93
N GLY A 373 34.30 -3.59 -17.70
CA GLY A 373 35.34 -3.43 -18.73
C GLY A 373 35.62 -1.99 -19.18
N LYS A 374 34.94 -0.97 -18.63
CA LYS A 374 35.26 0.45 -18.86
C LYS A 374 36.24 0.97 -17.82
N THR A 375 36.99 2.02 -18.14
CA THR A 375 37.97 2.62 -17.21
C THR A 375 37.32 3.77 -16.43
N PRO A 376 37.25 3.70 -15.08
CA PRO A 376 36.78 4.82 -14.27
C PRO A 376 37.69 6.05 -14.39
N THR A 377 37.11 7.24 -14.37
CA THR A 377 37.86 8.51 -14.34
C THR A 377 38.39 8.79 -12.94
N GLN A 378 39.30 9.77 -12.81
CA GLN A 378 39.77 10.23 -11.49
C GLN A 378 38.62 10.69 -10.59
N GLU A 379 37.60 11.36 -11.16
CA GLU A 379 36.39 11.76 -10.42
C GLU A 379 35.63 10.54 -9.89
N ASP A 380 35.43 9.49 -10.70
CA ASP A 380 34.76 8.26 -10.24
C ASP A 380 35.52 7.57 -9.09
N LEU A 381 36.85 7.60 -9.13
CA LEU A 381 37.70 7.02 -8.09
C LEU A 381 37.58 7.81 -6.77
N GLU A 382 37.62 9.14 -6.86
CA GLU A 382 37.44 10.03 -5.70
C GLU A 382 36.05 9.89 -5.09
N GLU A 383 35.01 9.80 -5.93
CA GLU A 383 33.64 9.61 -5.47
C GLU A 383 33.47 8.28 -4.73
N ALA A 384 34.03 7.19 -5.26
CA ALA A 384 34.00 5.88 -4.61
C ALA A 384 34.80 5.85 -3.31
N ALA A 385 35.95 6.53 -3.26
CA ALA A 385 36.80 6.59 -2.08
C ALA A 385 36.09 7.19 -0.86
N VAL A 386 35.16 8.14 -1.07
CA VAL A 386 34.32 8.70 0.01
C VAL A 386 33.54 7.62 0.76
N ILE A 387 33.03 6.59 0.07
CA ILE A 387 32.36 5.46 0.73
C ILE A 387 33.34 4.68 1.61
N ALA A 388 34.55 4.43 1.09
CA ALA A 388 35.58 3.68 1.81
C ALA A 388 36.01 4.38 3.10
N GLY A 389 36.20 5.69 3.10
CA GLY A 389 36.57 6.41 4.32
C GLY A 389 35.40 6.78 5.22
N CYS A 390 34.30 7.30 4.69
CA CYS A 390 33.20 7.79 5.53
C CYS A 390 32.52 6.67 6.31
N TYR A 391 32.40 5.46 5.75
CA TYR A 391 31.85 4.30 6.46
C TYR A 391 32.89 3.49 7.24
N SER A 392 34.12 3.96 7.32
CA SER A 392 35.18 3.33 8.12
C SER A 392 35.13 3.70 9.60
N LYS A 393 36.01 3.09 10.40
CA LYS A 393 36.20 3.46 11.80
C LYS A 393 36.71 4.90 11.98
N ALA A 394 37.29 5.53 10.95
CA ALA A 394 37.78 6.91 11.00
C ALA A 394 36.65 7.89 11.33
N TRP A 395 35.45 7.66 10.81
CA TRP A 395 34.27 8.48 11.10
C TRP A 395 33.87 8.37 12.58
N LYS A 396 33.88 7.15 13.13
CA LYS A 396 33.54 6.91 14.55
C LYS A 396 34.59 7.49 15.50
N GLN A 397 35.83 7.64 15.05
CA GLN A 397 36.92 8.26 15.79
C GLN A 397 36.95 9.79 15.66
N GLY A 398 36.10 10.40 14.82
CA GLY A 398 36.07 11.85 14.67
C GLY A 398 37.22 12.41 13.83
N LEU A 399 37.85 11.60 12.97
CA LEU A 399 38.94 12.08 12.10
C LEU A 399 38.39 13.04 11.03
N GLY A 400 39.22 13.99 10.58
CA GLY A 400 38.86 14.90 9.49
C GLY A 400 39.19 14.35 8.09
N TYR A 401 40.23 13.53 7.99
CA TYR A 401 40.73 12.97 6.72
C TYR A 401 41.15 11.51 6.90
N VAL A 402 41.15 10.74 5.82
CA VAL A 402 41.75 9.39 5.77
C VAL A 402 42.34 9.13 4.39
N GLU A 403 43.36 8.29 4.33
CA GLU A 403 43.91 7.80 3.06
C GLU A 403 43.16 6.53 2.62
N VAL A 404 42.76 6.49 1.37
CA VAL A 404 42.13 5.33 0.72
C VAL A 404 43.06 4.86 -0.37
N TYR A 405 43.42 3.59 -0.35
CA TYR A 405 44.15 3.00 -1.46
C TYR A 405 43.21 2.28 -2.42
N TRP A 406 43.59 2.24 -3.68
CA TRP A 406 42.91 1.48 -4.72
C TRP A 406 43.88 0.68 -5.58
N VAL A 407 43.38 -0.47 -6.05
CA VAL A 407 44.07 -1.41 -6.95
C VAL A 407 43.06 -2.04 -7.91
N LYS A 408 43.53 -2.67 -8.98
CA LYS A 408 42.67 -3.51 -9.83
C LYS A 408 42.25 -4.79 -9.12
N GLY A 409 41.11 -5.36 -9.49
CA GLY A 409 40.58 -6.58 -8.92
C GLY A 409 41.55 -7.77 -9.04
N GLU A 410 42.29 -7.86 -10.15
CA GLU A 410 43.32 -8.88 -10.38
C GLU A 410 44.46 -8.86 -9.33
N GLN A 411 44.66 -7.73 -8.65
CA GLN A 411 45.69 -7.57 -7.61
C GLN A 411 45.22 -8.06 -6.23
N VAL A 412 43.96 -8.44 -6.08
CA VAL A 412 43.37 -8.83 -4.80
C VAL A 412 43.23 -10.35 -4.73
N SER A 413 43.81 -10.95 -3.71
CA SER A 413 43.71 -12.39 -3.46
C SER A 413 43.29 -12.68 -2.04
N LYS A 414 42.55 -13.77 -1.85
CA LYS A 414 42.22 -14.31 -0.53
C LYS A 414 43.09 -15.48 -0.11
N SER A 415 44.02 -15.91 -0.98
CA SER A 415 44.99 -16.94 -0.65
C SER A 415 46.17 -16.28 0.09
N PRO A 416 46.46 -16.70 1.34
CA PRO A 416 47.67 -16.25 2.01
C PRO A 416 48.90 -16.74 1.23
N PRO A 417 50.06 -16.08 1.40
CA PRO A 417 51.34 -16.65 0.99
C PRO A 417 51.55 -18.04 1.60
N SER A 418 52.32 -18.89 0.93
CA SER A 418 52.58 -20.26 1.37
C SER A 418 53.07 -20.30 2.83
N GLY A 419 52.29 -20.93 3.72
CA GLY A 419 52.63 -21.13 5.13
C GLY A 419 51.96 -20.16 6.12
N GLU A 420 51.21 -19.17 5.67
CA GLU A 420 50.54 -18.18 6.55
C GLU A 420 49.02 -18.40 6.64
N TYR A 421 48.42 -17.95 7.75
CA TYR A 421 46.96 -17.94 7.94
C TYR A 421 46.41 -16.52 7.77
N LEU A 422 45.39 -16.38 6.93
CA LEU A 422 44.71 -15.10 6.74
C LEU A 422 43.46 -15.03 7.63
N PRO A 423 43.35 -14.05 8.56
CA PRO A 423 42.17 -13.88 9.39
C PRO A 423 40.91 -13.63 8.55
N LYS A 424 39.75 -14.06 9.06
CA LYS A 424 38.45 -13.79 8.44
C LYS A 424 38.28 -12.28 8.21
N GLY A 425 37.89 -11.89 7.00
CA GLY A 425 37.77 -10.48 6.58
C GLY A 425 39.04 -9.82 6.06
N SER A 426 40.18 -10.51 6.04
CA SER A 426 41.42 -10.01 5.45
C SER A 426 41.58 -10.44 3.98
N PHE A 427 42.42 -9.74 3.22
CA PHE A 427 42.76 -10.03 1.83
C PHE A 427 44.18 -9.53 1.54
N MET A 428 44.88 -10.24 0.66
CA MET A 428 46.20 -9.86 0.16
C MET A 428 46.04 -8.95 -1.05
N VAL A 429 46.82 -7.88 -1.08
CA VAL A 429 46.90 -6.94 -2.20
C VAL A 429 48.32 -6.96 -2.74
N TYR A 430 48.48 -7.38 -4.00
CA TYR A 430 49.76 -7.50 -4.68
C TYR A 430 50.04 -6.30 -5.59
N GLY A 431 51.31 -5.98 -5.79
CA GLY A 431 51.74 -4.89 -6.67
C GLY A 431 51.57 -3.48 -6.07
N LYS A 432 51.59 -2.47 -6.94
CA LYS A 432 51.55 -1.05 -6.54
C LYS A 432 50.15 -0.63 -6.11
N ARG A 433 50.07 0.05 -4.97
CA ARG A 433 48.86 0.73 -4.48
C ARG A 433 48.85 2.19 -4.92
N ASN A 434 47.69 2.69 -5.28
CA ASN A 434 47.46 4.12 -5.55
C ASN A 434 46.66 4.71 -4.39
N TYR A 435 47.00 5.90 -3.93
CA TYR A 435 46.39 6.51 -2.74
C TYR A 435 45.61 7.77 -3.11
N ILE A 436 44.45 7.94 -2.48
CA ILE A 436 43.58 9.11 -2.57
C ILE A 436 43.31 9.57 -1.14
N ARG A 437 43.62 10.84 -0.85
CA ARG A 437 43.30 11.44 0.44
C ARG A 437 41.89 12.03 0.36
N ILE A 438 41.02 11.61 1.27
CA ILE A 438 39.62 12.06 1.31
C ILE A 438 39.33 12.79 2.62
N GLU A 439 38.51 13.84 2.52
CA GLU A 439 37.89 14.50 3.66
C GLU A 439 36.67 13.71 4.13
N LEU A 440 36.51 13.53 5.44
CA LEU A 440 35.36 12.83 6.03
C LEU A 440 34.14 13.74 6.06
N GLN A 441 33.58 13.96 4.88
CA GLN A 441 32.36 14.70 4.66
C GLN A 441 31.44 13.90 3.75
N LEU A 442 30.21 13.65 4.22
CA LEU A 442 29.22 12.87 3.49
C LEU A 442 27.96 13.70 3.28
N ALA A 443 27.49 13.84 2.05
CA ALA A 443 26.16 14.33 1.80
C ALA A 443 25.15 13.19 1.80
N ILE A 444 23.96 13.47 2.32
CA ILE A 444 22.78 12.60 2.29
C ILE A 444 21.61 13.39 1.73
N GLY A 445 20.79 12.77 0.89
CA GLY A 445 19.65 13.46 0.29
C GLY A 445 18.60 12.52 -0.25
N VAL A 446 17.48 13.09 -0.68
CA VAL A 446 16.38 12.37 -1.33
C VAL A 446 16.43 12.65 -2.81
N GLU A 447 16.64 11.62 -3.61
CA GLU A 447 16.47 11.63 -5.07
C GLU A 447 15.05 11.16 -5.39
N ILE A 448 14.32 11.91 -6.21
CA ILE A 448 13.03 11.48 -6.75
C ILE A 448 13.29 11.02 -8.18
N LEU A 449 13.06 9.73 -8.43
CA LEU A 449 13.26 9.13 -9.74
C LEU A 449 12.17 9.57 -10.73
N LYS A 450 12.39 9.32 -12.03
CA LYS A 450 11.44 9.70 -13.10
C LYS A 450 10.04 9.08 -12.92
N ASP A 451 9.96 7.94 -12.24
CA ASP A 451 8.71 7.25 -11.91
C ASP A 451 8.03 7.80 -10.64
N GLY A 452 8.58 8.85 -10.02
CA GLY A 452 8.08 9.47 -8.80
C GLY A 452 8.54 8.77 -7.52
N THR A 453 9.39 7.74 -7.59
CA THR A 453 9.84 7.01 -6.39
C THR A 453 10.93 7.78 -5.65
N PRO A 454 10.83 7.97 -4.32
CA PRO A 454 11.88 8.59 -3.53
C PRO A 454 12.94 7.54 -3.14
N ARG A 455 14.21 7.93 -3.18
CA ARG A 455 15.33 7.11 -2.72
C ARG A 455 16.32 7.95 -1.92
N VAL A 456 16.80 7.41 -0.81
CA VAL A 456 17.86 8.06 -0.03
C VAL A 456 19.22 7.76 -0.68
N ILE A 457 19.88 8.81 -1.16
CA ILE A 457 21.23 8.76 -1.72
C ILE A 457 22.23 9.35 -0.72
N ALA A 458 23.44 8.82 -0.72
CA ALA A 458 24.52 9.29 0.14
C ALA A 458 25.87 9.10 -0.54
N GLY A 459 26.78 10.05 -0.36
CA GLY A 459 28.05 10.09 -1.07
C GLY A 459 28.72 11.46 -1.02
N PRO A 460 29.64 11.74 -1.95
CA PRO A 460 30.33 13.02 -2.06
C PRO A 460 29.35 14.20 -2.18
N PRO A 461 29.61 15.34 -1.50
CA PRO A 461 28.75 16.52 -1.56
C PRO A 461 28.37 16.98 -2.96
N ASN A 462 29.34 17.07 -3.87
CA ASN A 462 29.12 17.54 -5.24
C ASN A 462 28.21 16.60 -6.04
N LEU A 463 28.35 15.29 -5.86
CA LEU A 463 27.53 14.28 -6.53
C LEU A 463 26.09 14.31 -6.04
N ILE A 464 25.91 14.36 -4.72
CA ILE A 464 24.57 14.33 -4.11
C ILE A 464 23.82 15.62 -4.39
N GLU A 465 24.48 16.78 -4.40
CA GLU A 465 23.84 18.05 -4.72
C GLU A 465 23.27 18.10 -6.14
N LYS A 466 23.92 17.46 -7.11
CA LYS A 466 23.44 17.40 -8.51
C LYS A 466 22.20 16.49 -8.68
N ARG A 467 21.96 15.58 -7.74
CA ARG A 467 20.97 14.48 -7.89
C ARG A 467 19.84 14.53 -6.89
N ALA A 468 20.11 14.97 -5.67
CA ALA A 468 19.14 15.04 -4.62
C ALA A 468 18.24 16.25 -4.83
N ARG A 469 16.94 16.05 -4.63
CA ARG A 469 15.97 17.13 -4.54
C ARG A 469 16.19 17.96 -3.28
N TYR A 470 16.45 17.28 -2.16
CA TYR A 470 16.78 17.89 -0.87
C TYR A 470 17.99 17.17 -0.29
N SER A 471 18.95 17.90 0.29
CA SER A 471 20.16 17.29 0.83
C SER A 471 20.68 17.95 2.11
N ALA A 472 21.57 17.25 2.78
CA ALA A 472 22.30 17.72 3.94
C ALA A 472 23.73 17.20 3.91
N ILE A 473 24.65 17.99 4.46
CA ILE A 473 26.05 17.62 4.61
C ILE A 473 26.31 17.23 6.06
N LEU A 474 26.89 16.05 6.24
CA LEU A 474 27.26 15.45 7.50
C LEU A 474 28.77 15.41 7.63
N ILE A 475 29.24 15.58 8.87
CA ILE A 475 30.61 15.31 9.30
C ILE A 475 30.57 14.42 10.56
N PRO A 476 31.68 13.79 10.95
CA PRO A 476 31.80 13.14 12.25
C PRO A 476 31.36 14.05 13.40
N GLY A 477 30.63 13.49 14.36
CA GLY A 477 30.05 14.28 15.44
C GLY A 477 29.43 13.42 16.54
N ASP A 478 28.54 14.03 17.31
CA ASP A 478 28.02 13.49 18.57
C ASP A 478 26.54 13.10 18.54
N GLN A 479 25.80 13.49 17.49
CA GLN A 479 24.36 13.25 17.41
C GLN A 479 24.04 11.83 16.93
N ASP A 480 23.01 11.24 17.53
CA ASP A 480 22.53 9.90 17.18
C ASP A 480 21.98 9.84 15.73
N PRO A 481 22.34 8.82 14.92
CA PRO A 481 21.84 8.66 13.56
C PRO A 481 20.32 8.68 13.42
N SER A 482 19.58 8.09 14.36
CA SER A 482 18.11 8.05 14.30
C SER A 482 17.51 9.44 14.53
N LYS A 483 18.12 10.23 15.43
CA LYS A 483 17.73 11.63 15.65
C LYS A 483 18.00 12.50 14.42
N ILE A 484 19.15 12.31 13.78
CA ILE A 484 19.50 13.01 12.53
C ILE A 484 18.51 12.62 11.43
N ALA A 485 18.25 11.31 11.25
CA ALA A 485 17.32 10.80 10.25
C ALA A 485 15.92 11.40 10.41
N LYS A 486 15.39 11.47 11.64
CA LYS A 486 14.11 12.12 11.93
C LYS A 486 14.13 13.61 11.56
N LYS A 487 15.15 14.34 11.99
CA LYS A 487 15.32 15.78 11.71
C LYS A 487 15.40 16.06 10.21
N LEU A 488 16.13 15.23 9.46
CA LEU A 488 16.25 15.35 8.00
C LEU A 488 14.92 15.08 7.31
N LYS A 489 14.20 14.02 7.70
CA LYS A 489 12.87 13.72 7.14
C LYS A 489 11.90 14.88 7.35
N GLU A 490 11.83 15.42 8.56
CA GLU A 490 10.98 16.58 8.87
C GLU A 490 11.37 17.81 8.06
N TYR A 491 12.67 18.07 7.91
CA TYR A 491 13.18 19.17 7.08
C TYR A 491 12.78 19.02 5.61
N TRP A 492 12.96 17.83 5.02
CA TRP A 492 12.60 17.54 3.64
C TRP A 492 11.10 17.68 3.39
N ILE A 493 10.25 17.14 4.27
CA ILE A 493 8.78 17.28 4.15
C ILE A 493 8.35 18.74 4.26
N LYS A 494 8.97 19.52 5.15
CA LYS A 494 8.63 20.94 5.32
C LYS A 494 9.00 21.79 4.10
N ARG A 495 10.05 21.40 3.37
CA ARG A 495 10.53 22.12 2.18
C ARG A 495 9.88 21.63 0.88
N ALA A 496 9.32 20.43 0.90
CA ALA A 496 8.70 19.84 -0.28
C ALA A 496 7.44 20.55 -0.75
N VAL A 497 7.28 20.63 -2.07
CA VAL A 497 6.03 21.03 -2.72
C VAL A 497 4.93 20.00 -2.44
N GLU A 498 3.65 20.38 -2.55
CA GLU A 498 2.56 19.54 -2.05
C GLU A 498 2.44 18.17 -2.75
N GLU A 499 2.88 18.09 -4.00
CA GLU A 499 2.92 16.85 -4.77
C GLU A 499 4.04 15.90 -4.28
N GLU A 500 5.13 16.45 -3.74
CA GLU A 500 6.30 15.70 -3.29
C GLU A 500 6.20 15.26 -1.82
N LYS A 501 5.43 15.96 -0.97
CA LYS A 501 5.30 15.59 0.45
C LYS A 501 4.83 14.14 0.67
N PRO A 502 3.76 13.65 0.01
CA PRO A 502 3.27 12.29 0.22
C PRO A 502 4.30 11.25 -0.21
N ILE A 503 5.09 11.59 -1.24
CA ILE A 503 6.17 10.77 -1.76
C ILE A 503 7.26 10.65 -0.69
N ILE A 504 7.81 11.77 -0.20
CA ILE A 504 8.88 11.78 0.82
C ILE A 504 8.41 11.15 2.14
N GLU A 505 7.13 11.29 2.49
CA GLU A 505 6.54 10.65 3.67
C GLU A 505 6.66 9.12 3.66
N THR A 506 6.76 8.49 2.48
CA THR A 506 6.97 7.03 2.37
C THR A 506 8.32 6.55 2.87
N LEU A 507 9.35 7.41 2.85
CA LEU A 507 10.68 7.06 3.35
C LEU A 507 10.62 6.80 4.86
N THR A 508 11.04 5.63 5.30
CA THR A 508 11.10 5.33 6.74
C THR A 508 12.29 6.04 7.38
N ILE A 509 12.25 6.17 8.71
CA ILE A 509 13.42 6.69 9.45
C ILE A 509 14.62 5.77 9.24
N ASP A 510 14.39 4.45 9.14
CA ASP A 510 15.43 3.46 8.94
C ASP A 510 16.08 3.57 7.54
N ASP A 511 15.32 3.88 6.49
CA ASP A 511 15.86 4.11 5.14
C ASP A 511 16.90 5.25 5.13
N ILE A 512 16.69 6.28 5.95
CA ILE A 512 17.59 7.41 6.10
C ILE A 512 18.74 7.06 7.04
N ARG A 513 18.43 6.44 8.19
CA ARG A 513 19.40 6.07 9.23
C ARG A 513 20.48 5.13 8.69
N GLU A 514 20.12 4.14 7.88
CA GLU A 514 21.06 3.17 7.30
C GLU A 514 22.12 3.82 6.39
N ARG A 515 21.87 5.04 5.91
CA ARG A 515 22.79 5.79 5.06
C ARG A 515 23.72 6.72 5.87
N ILE A 516 23.54 6.82 7.18
CA ILE A 516 24.38 7.63 8.06
C ILE A 516 25.50 6.74 8.64
N PRO A 517 26.79 7.08 8.46
CA PRO A 517 27.91 6.21 8.87
C PRO A 517 28.01 5.94 10.38
N GLY A 518 27.52 6.86 11.20
CA GLY A 518 27.61 6.81 12.64
C GLY A 518 27.19 8.13 13.27
N ARG A 519 27.60 8.37 14.52
CA ARG A 519 27.34 9.66 15.16
C ARG A 519 27.92 10.79 14.32
N SER A 520 27.09 11.78 14.04
CA SER A 520 27.38 12.79 13.04
C SER A 520 26.87 14.15 13.48
N ARG A 521 27.27 15.20 12.77
CA ARG A 521 26.74 16.56 12.89
C ARG A 521 26.32 17.05 11.52
N VAL A 522 25.13 17.66 11.44
CA VAL A 522 24.66 18.32 10.22
C VAL A 522 25.27 19.71 10.16
N ILE A 523 26.09 19.99 9.14
CA ILE A 523 26.75 21.29 8.97
C ILE A 523 26.08 22.18 7.92
N LYS A 524 25.34 21.58 6.99
CA LYS A 524 24.62 22.33 5.94
C LYS A 524 23.34 21.61 5.57
N LEU A 525 22.24 22.35 5.46
CA LEU A 525 20.98 21.90 4.87
C LEU A 525 20.84 22.60 3.52
N LYS A 526 20.56 21.86 2.45
CA LYS A 526 20.34 22.39 1.11
C LYS A 526 18.90 22.04 0.67
N PRO A 527 18.09 23.05 0.31
CA PRO A 527 16.75 22.84 -0.19
C PRO A 527 16.75 22.24 -1.60
#